data_AF-A0A7R9US55-F1
#
_entry.id   AF-A0A7R9US55-F1
#
_cell.length_a   1.000
_cell.length_b   1.000
_cell.length_c   1.000
_cell.angle_alpha   90.00
_cell.angle_beta   90.00
_cell.angle_gamma   90.00
#
_symmetry.space_group_name_H-M   'P 1'
#
loop_
_entity.id
_entity.type
_entity.pdbx_description
1 polymer ?
#
loop_
_entity_poly.entity_id
_entity_poly.type
_entity_poly.pdbx_seq_one_letter_code
_entity_poly.pdbx_strand_id
1 'polypeptide(L)'
;QESTMATVMMAAAVCALVGFSCPACGRMAAARARASSVVACAAVAASDDARVIGEHVRLDELSNEQLVRIVRLETTDEETNELAWRCLGYRRGASGAWDASDAFQKFRLKYPQPPDLIGVTRTYSKEIDEPVLRANQALHRSIPMAYKQGLKTQLKPLGFTGFKLANLTPNMTRRAQVTNWLLYYREALHGRTFGDVRRAKDEARQLEEAAAAQGVRAAPTGTSGQHVL
;
A
#
# COMPACT_ATOMS: atom_id res chain seq x y z
N GLN A 1 -48.36 21.15 33.12
CA GLN A 1 -47.30 21.08 32.08
C GLN A 1 -47.58 19.88 31.17
N GLU A 2 -48.65 19.93 30.35
CA GLU A 2 -49.05 18.76 29.54
C GLU A 2 -49.60 19.11 28.15
N SER A 3 -49.48 20.37 27.71
CA SER A 3 -50.17 20.83 26.49
C SER A 3 -49.25 21.18 25.31
N THR A 4 -47.93 20.98 25.41
CA THR A 4 -46.96 21.36 24.36
C THR A 4 -46.39 20.18 23.56
N MET A 5 -46.63 18.92 23.95
CA MET A 5 -46.13 17.76 23.19
C MET A 5 -47.06 17.28 22.07
N ALA A 6 -48.36 17.60 22.11
CA ALA A 6 -49.32 17.12 21.11
C ALA A 6 -49.24 17.88 19.75
N THR A 7 -48.82 19.15 19.75
CA THR A 7 -48.80 19.96 18.53
C THR A 7 -47.59 19.70 17.63
N VAL A 8 -46.49 19.18 18.17
CA VAL A 8 -45.26 18.93 17.38
C VAL A 8 -45.34 17.61 16.62
N MET A 9 -46.10 16.62 17.10
CA MET A 9 -46.23 15.32 16.43
C MET A 9 -47.20 15.33 15.24
N MET A 10 -48.16 16.24 15.19
CA MET A 10 -49.15 16.28 14.11
C MET A 10 -48.66 17.00 12.85
N ALA A 11 -47.65 17.87 12.94
CA ALA A 11 -47.10 18.59 11.79
C ALA A 11 -46.16 17.73 10.92
N ALA A 12 -45.58 16.65 11.47
CA ALA A 12 -44.68 15.77 10.73
C ALA A 12 -45.42 14.75 9.84
N ALA A 13 -46.69 14.46 10.12
CA ALA A 13 -47.45 13.42 9.41
C ALA A 13 -48.13 13.92 8.11
N VAL A 14 -48.33 15.23 7.95
CA VAL A 14 -49.03 15.76 6.76
C VAL A 14 -48.09 16.03 5.58
N CYS A 15 -46.77 16.13 5.83
CA CYS A 15 -45.79 16.40 4.76
C CYS A 15 -45.40 15.16 3.94
N ALA A 16 -45.87 13.95 4.31
CA ALA A 16 -45.54 12.71 3.62
C ALA A 16 -46.51 12.35 2.47
N LEU A 17 -47.63 13.07 2.31
CA LEU A 17 -48.70 12.69 1.36
C LEU A 17 -48.87 13.64 0.17
N VAL A 18 -48.11 14.73 0.07
CA VAL A 18 -48.16 15.62 -1.09
C VAL A 18 -46.75 15.80 -1.63
N GLY A 19 -46.48 15.21 -2.79
CA GLY A 19 -45.20 15.23 -3.50
C GLY A 19 -44.80 16.63 -3.95
N PHE A 20 -44.36 17.46 -3.00
CA PHE A 20 -43.73 18.74 -3.27
C PHE A 20 -42.22 18.60 -3.16
N SER A 21 -41.56 18.55 -4.32
CA SER A 21 -40.10 18.61 -4.45
C SER A 21 -39.61 19.98 -3.97
N CYS A 22 -39.16 20.06 -2.72
CA CYS A 22 -38.49 21.23 -2.17
C CYS A 22 -37.00 21.24 -2.59
N PRO A 23 -36.51 22.26 -3.33
CA PRO A 23 -35.13 22.28 -3.85
C PRO A 23 -34.06 22.50 -2.77
N ALA A 24 -34.45 22.74 -1.51
CA ALA A 24 -33.52 22.86 -0.38
C ALA A 24 -33.13 21.49 0.24
N CYS A 25 -33.91 20.42 0.00
CA CYS A 25 -33.69 19.14 0.68
C CYS A 25 -32.62 18.25 0.01
N GLY A 26 -32.23 18.54 -1.24
CA GLY A 26 -31.20 17.80 -1.97
C GLY A 26 -29.79 17.92 -1.37
N ARG A 27 -29.49 19.00 -0.64
CA ARG A 27 -28.18 19.18 0.00
C ARG A 27 -28.03 18.36 1.29
N MET A 28 -29.12 18.11 2.02
CA MET A 28 -29.05 17.36 3.28
C MET A 28 -28.93 15.85 3.05
N ALA A 29 -29.57 15.29 2.02
CA ALA A 29 -29.42 13.88 1.67
C ALA A 29 -27.98 13.55 1.22
N ALA A 30 -27.35 14.41 0.42
CA ALA A 30 -25.96 14.25 0.03
C ALA A 30 -24.99 14.40 1.22
N ALA A 31 -25.26 15.32 2.15
CA ALA A 31 -24.45 15.48 3.36
C ALA A 31 -24.58 14.27 4.30
N ARG A 32 -25.79 13.71 4.46
CA ARG A 32 -26.03 12.53 5.31
C ARG A 32 -25.47 11.25 4.69
N ALA A 33 -25.55 11.08 3.37
CA ALA A 33 -24.90 9.98 2.66
C ALA A 33 -23.36 10.08 2.73
N ARG A 34 -22.79 11.29 2.59
CA ARG A 34 -21.35 11.53 2.81
C ARG A 34 -20.94 11.27 4.25
N ALA A 35 -21.72 11.72 5.24
CA ALA A 35 -21.44 11.46 6.64
C ALA A 35 -21.51 9.95 6.97
N SER A 36 -22.52 9.24 6.45
CA SER A 36 -22.65 7.79 6.65
C SER A 36 -21.53 7.00 5.94
N SER A 37 -21.08 7.46 4.77
CA SER A 37 -19.93 6.90 4.05
C SER A 37 -18.61 7.17 4.80
N VAL A 38 -18.42 8.37 5.36
CA VAL A 38 -17.23 8.73 6.14
C VAL A 38 -17.18 7.93 7.45
N VAL A 39 -18.32 7.75 8.13
CA VAL A 39 -18.41 6.94 9.36
C VAL A 39 -18.16 5.46 9.08
N ALA A 40 -18.70 4.91 7.98
CA ALA A 40 -18.40 3.53 7.56
C ALA A 40 -16.92 3.37 7.19
N CYS A 41 -16.34 4.33 6.47
CA CYS A 41 -14.92 4.29 6.10
C CYS A 41 -14.00 4.43 7.33
N ALA A 42 -14.40 5.23 8.33
CA ALA A 42 -13.69 5.36 9.60
C ALA A 42 -13.77 4.09 10.47
N ALA A 43 -14.91 3.41 10.50
CA ALA A 43 -15.08 2.15 11.23
C ALA A 43 -14.26 1.00 10.60
N VAL A 44 -14.23 0.92 9.27
CA VAL A 44 -13.39 -0.04 8.53
C VAL A 44 -11.91 0.29 8.71
N ALA A 45 -11.54 1.57 8.69
CA ALA A 45 -10.16 1.99 8.96
C ALA A 45 -9.72 1.65 10.40
N ALA A 46 -10.60 1.84 11.40
CA ALA A 46 -10.31 1.49 12.79
C ALA A 46 -10.14 -0.03 12.99
N SER A 47 -10.90 -0.83 12.24
CA SER A 47 -10.78 -2.30 12.25
C SER A 47 -9.53 -2.78 11.50
N ASP A 48 -9.14 -2.10 10.42
CA ASP A 48 -7.89 -2.37 9.71
C ASP A 48 -6.66 -1.96 10.54
N ASP A 49 -6.74 -0.87 11.33
CA ASP A 49 -5.63 -0.34 12.13
C ASP A 49 -5.14 -1.30 13.24
N ALA A 50 -6.00 -2.16 13.78
CA ALA A 50 -5.64 -3.13 14.82
C ALA A 50 -5.00 -4.42 14.28
N ARG A 51 -4.98 -4.63 12.96
CA ARG A 51 -4.51 -5.89 12.37
C ARG A 51 -2.99 -5.91 12.31
N VAL A 52 -2.39 -7.06 12.68
CA VAL A 52 -0.94 -7.28 12.65
C VAL A 52 -0.51 -7.65 11.22
N ILE A 53 0.50 -6.95 10.72
CA ILE A 53 1.08 -7.22 9.41
C ILE A 53 2.01 -8.42 9.52
N GLY A 54 1.73 -9.46 8.71
CA GLY A 54 2.67 -10.56 8.51
C GLY A 54 2.62 -11.71 9.47
N GLU A 55 1.53 -11.87 10.23
CA GLU A 55 1.27 -13.03 11.10
C GLU A 55 1.59 -14.38 10.43
N HIS A 56 1.33 -14.50 9.12
CA HIS A 56 1.49 -15.74 8.35
C HIS A 56 2.84 -15.88 7.64
N VAL A 57 3.69 -14.85 7.69
CA VAL A 57 5.01 -14.87 7.06
C VAL A 57 6.05 -15.14 8.11
N ARG A 58 6.65 -16.32 8.05
CA ARG A 58 7.73 -16.70 8.96
C ARG A 58 9.00 -15.94 8.59
N LEU A 59 9.69 -15.39 9.60
CA LEU A 59 10.87 -14.54 9.39
C LEU A 59 12.04 -15.27 8.72
N ASP A 60 12.11 -16.59 8.88
CA ASP A 60 13.12 -17.42 8.22
C ASP A 60 12.96 -17.39 6.70
N GLU A 61 11.74 -17.24 6.18
CA GLU A 61 11.47 -17.08 4.73
C GLU A 61 11.95 -15.72 4.17
N LEU A 62 12.20 -14.75 5.06
CA LEU A 62 12.79 -13.44 4.77
C LEU A 62 14.25 -13.36 5.22
N SER A 63 14.91 -14.51 5.36
CA SER A 63 16.34 -14.61 5.63
C SER A 63 17.15 -13.86 4.58
N ASN A 64 18.30 -13.31 4.97
CA ASN A 64 19.13 -12.58 4.03
C ASN A 64 19.59 -13.50 2.87
N GLU A 65 19.80 -14.78 3.16
CA GLU A 65 20.19 -15.81 2.21
C GLU A 65 19.13 -15.98 1.12
N GLN A 66 17.84 -16.11 1.49
CA GLN A 66 16.75 -16.19 0.51
C GLN A 66 16.63 -14.92 -0.33
N LEU A 67 16.79 -13.75 0.29
CA LEU A 67 16.76 -12.48 -0.44
C LEU A 67 17.90 -12.39 -1.47
N VAL A 68 19.10 -12.90 -1.14
CA VAL A 68 20.20 -13.01 -2.11
C VAL A 68 19.84 -13.98 -3.25
N ARG A 69 19.24 -15.14 -2.95
CA ARG A 69 18.82 -16.12 -3.97
C ARG A 69 17.84 -15.50 -4.98
N ILE A 70 16.88 -14.72 -4.51
CA ILE A 70 15.91 -14.01 -5.36
C ILE A 70 16.61 -13.07 -6.35
N VAL A 71 17.58 -12.28 -5.85
CA VAL A 71 18.34 -11.30 -6.64
C VAL A 71 19.28 -11.98 -7.63
N ARG A 72 19.82 -13.16 -7.29
CA ARG A 72 20.68 -13.98 -8.15
C ARG A 72 19.94 -14.83 -9.17
N LEU A 73 18.60 -14.72 -9.25
CA LEU A 73 17.75 -15.54 -10.12
C LEU A 73 17.79 -17.04 -9.79
N GLU A 74 18.16 -17.42 -8.57
CA GLU A 74 18.19 -18.82 -8.12
C GLU A 74 16.79 -19.33 -7.75
N THR A 75 15.82 -18.41 -7.55
CA THR A 75 14.42 -18.69 -7.20
C THR A 75 13.52 -18.46 -8.41
N THR A 76 12.44 -19.23 -8.55
CA THR A 76 11.47 -19.06 -9.65
C THR A 76 10.73 -17.72 -9.57
N ASP A 77 10.19 -17.28 -10.71
CA ASP A 77 9.46 -16.00 -10.80
C ASP A 77 8.16 -16.08 -9.97
N GLU A 78 7.53 -17.25 -9.95
CA GLU A 78 6.32 -17.59 -9.21
C GLU A 78 6.53 -17.60 -7.70
N GLU A 79 7.55 -18.31 -7.20
CA GLU A 79 7.86 -18.37 -5.76
C GLU A 79 8.14 -16.98 -5.19
N THR A 80 8.85 -16.14 -5.96
CA THR A 80 9.16 -14.77 -5.54
C THR A 80 7.89 -13.92 -5.48
N ASN A 81 6.99 -14.08 -6.46
CA ASN A 81 5.68 -13.41 -6.45
C ASN A 81 4.81 -13.88 -5.28
N GLU A 82 4.74 -15.18 -5.02
CA GLU A 82 3.97 -15.74 -3.90
C GLU A 82 4.48 -15.23 -2.55
N LEU A 83 5.80 -15.14 -2.37
CA LEU A 83 6.39 -14.53 -1.18
C LEU A 83 5.97 -13.07 -1.03
N ALA A 84 6.07 -12.28 -2.12
CA ALA A 84 5.66 -10.89 -2.11
C ALA A 84 4.15 -10.72 -1.83
N TRP A 85 3.30 -11.58 -2.38
CA TRP A 85 1.86 -11.58 -2.15
C TRP A 85 1.51 -11.87 -0.70
N ARG A 86 2.16 -12.87 -0.09
CA ARG A 86 1.98 -13.17 1.34
C ARG A 86 2.40 -12.01 2.22
N CYS A 87 3.53 -11.37 1.92
CA CYS A 87 3.96 -10.14 2.61
C CYS A 87 3.00 -8.97 2.37
N LEU A 88 2.34 -8.89 1.22
CA LEU A 88 1.34 -7.85 0.94
C LEU A 88 0.02 -8.08 1.69
N GLY A 89 -0.16 -9.26 2.29
CA GLY A 89 -1.36 -9.69 3.01
C GLY A 89 -2.35 -10.46 2.14
N TYR A 90 -1.99 -10.87 0.91
CA TYR A 90 -2.83 -11.79 0.16
C TYR A 90 -2.72 -13.19 0.74
N ARG A 91 -3.86 -13.83 1.00
CA ARG A 91 -3.91 -15.19 1.52
C ARG A 91 -4.38 -16.14 0.45
N ARG A 92 -3.75 -17.31 0.35
CA ARG A 92 -4.24 -18.38 -0.51
C ARG A 92 -5.30 -19.17 0.23
N GLY A 93 -6.54 -19.13 -0.26
CA GLY A 93 -7.64 -19.93 0.26
C GLY A 93 -7.49 -21.41 -0.11
N ALA A 94 -8.27 -22.27 0.57
CA ALA A 94 -8.27 -23.72 0.32
C ALA A 94 -8.71 -24.09 -1.13
N SER A 95 -9.48 -23.22 -1.78
CA SER A 95 -9.89 -23.36 -3.19
C SER A 95 -8.80 -22.96 -4.19
N GLY A 96 -7.62 -22.52 -3.72
CA GLY A 96 -6.55 -21.99 -4.55
C GLY A 96 -6.73 -20.53 -4.99
N ALA A 97 -7.89 -19.92 -4.68
CA ALA A 97 -8.13 -18.50 -4.91
C ALA A 97 -7.37 -17.63 -3.90
N TRP A 98 -6.88 -16.47 -4.33
CA TRP A 98 -6.22 -15.51 -3.47
C TRP A 98 -7.24 -14.52 -2.91
N ASP A 99 -7.23 -14.36 -1.59
CA ASP A 99 -8.04 -13.41 -0.86
C ASP A 99 -7.24 -12.15 -0.55
N ALA A 100 -7.82 -10.98 -0.85
CA ALA A 100 -7.25 -9.67 -0.63
C ALA A 100 -7.78 -8.99 0.65
N SER A 101 -8.61 -9.69 1.44
CA SER A 101 -9.24 -9.14 2.66
C SER A 101 -8.23 -8.59 3.66
N ASP A 102 -7.04 -9.18 3.72
CA ASP A 102 -5.93 -8.83 4.61
C ASP A 102 -4.86 -7.94 3.96
N ALA A 103 -5.01 -7.65 2.66
CA ALA A 103 -4.04 -6.86 1.93
C ALA A 103 -4.14 -5.36 2.25
N PHE A 104 -3.03 -4.63 2.09
CA PHE A 104 -3.01 -3.17 2.25
C PHE A 104 -4.15 -2.50 1.46
N GLN A 105 -4.90 -1.61 2.10
CA GLN A 105 -6.09 -0.97 1.49
C GLN A 105 -5.83 -0.38 0.10
N LYS A 106 -4.69 0.30 -0.09
CA LYS A 106 -4.30 0.88 -1.39
C LYS A 106 -4.09 -0.19 -2.48
N PHE A 107 -3.58 -1.36 -2.10
CA PHE A 107 -3.40 -2.48 -3.01
C PHE A 107 -4.72 -3.20 -3.25
N ARG A 108 -5.50 -3.52 -2.21
CA ARG A 108 -6.82 -4.16 -2.30
C ARG A 108 -7.79 -3.39 -3.22
N LEU A 109 -7.82 -2.06 -3.12
CA LEU A 109 -8.68 -1.21 -3.95
C LEU A 109 -8.26 -1.20 -5.43
N LYS A 110 -6.96 -1.32 -5.70
CA LYS A 110 -6.41 -1.23 -7.06
C LYS A 110 -6.31 -2.60 -7.74
N TYR A 111 -6.07 -3.64 -6.96
CA TYR A 111 -5.81 -5.00 -7.39
C TYR A 111 -6.62 -5.95 -6.51
N PRO A 112 -7.85 -6.31 -6.92
CA PRO A 112 -8.66 -7.28 -6.19
C PRO A 112 -8.09 -8.69 -6.28
N GLN A 113 -7.32 -8.98 -7.33
CA GLN A 113 -6.51 -10.19 -7.48
C GLN A 113 -5.02 -9.84 -7.40
N PRO A 114 -4.16 -10.73 -6.88
CA PRO A 114 -2.75 -10.45 -6.74
C PRO A 114 -2.11 -10.22 -8.12
N PRO A 115 -1.47 -9.06 -8.35
CA PRO A 115 -0.84 -8.77 -9.63
C PRO A 115 0.53 -9.44 -9.72
N ASP A 116 0.94 -9.82 -10.93
CA ASP A 116 2.32 -10.21 -11.21
C ASP A 116 3.26 -9.00 -11.05
N LEU A 117 4.38 -9.17 -10.33
CA LEU A 117 5.35 -8.12 -10.02
C LEU A 117 6.66 -8.26 -10.80
N ILE A 118 6.93 -9.43 -11.37
CA ILE A 118 8.21 -9.78 -11.98
C ILE A 118 8.06 -9.99 -13.49
N GLY A 119 6.93 -10.55 -13.94
CA GLY A 119 6.67 -10.86 -15.34
C GLY A 119 7.02 -12.31 -15.67
N VAL A 120 6.23 -13.24 -15.14
CA VAL A 120 6.40 -14.70 -15.29
C VAL A 120 6.48 -15.10 -16.77
N THR A 121 5.67 -14.47 -17.63
CA THR A 121 5.58 -14.79 -19.06
C THR A 121 6.80 -14.33 -19.86
N ARG A 122 7.76 -13.59 -19.26
CA ARG A 122 8.99 -13.02 -19.89
C ARG A 122 8.75 -12.32 -21.23
N THR A 123 7.52 -11.87 -21.46
CA THR A 123 7.07 -11.26 -22.70
C THR A 123 6.97 -9.76 -22.46
N TYR A 124 7.88 -8.99 -23.07
CA TYR A 124 8.02 -7.55 -22.81
C TYR A 124 7.24 -6.67 -23.80
N SER A 125 6.24 -7.22 -24.47
CA SER A 125 5.31 -6.42 -25.27
C SER A 125 4.53 -5.46 -24.36
N LYS A 126 4.38 -4.21 -24.78
CA LYS A 126 3.79 -3.13 -23.96
C LYS A 126 2.47 -3.50 -23.30
N GLU A 127 1.57 -4.19 -24.01
CA GLU A 127 0.24 -4.58 -23.53
C GLU A 127 0.28 -5.54 -22.33
N ILE A 128 1.22 -6.48 -22.35
CA ILE A 128 1.38 -7.51 -21.30
C ILE A 128 2.25 -6.98 -20.16
N ASP A 129 3.26 -6.17 -20.50
CA ASP A 129 4.26 -5.71 -19.55
C ASP A 129 3.83 -4.48 -18.73
N GLU A 130 3.00 -3.60 -19.30
CA GLU A 130 2.51 -2.41 -18.62
C GLU A 130 1.81 -2.70 -17.27
N PRO A 131 0.87 -3.65 -17.15
CA PRO A 131 0.24 -3.93 -15.86
C PRO A 131 1.26 -4.41 -14.80
N VAL A 132 2.22 -5.26 -15.19
CA VAL A 132 3.29 -5.77 -14.32
C VAL A 132 4.19 -4.62 -13.85
N LEU A 133 4.59 -3.76 -14.78
CA LEU A 133 5.40 -2.58 -14.49
C LEU A 133 4.68 -1.62 -13.54
N ARG A 134 3.37 -1.39 -13.73
CA ARG A 134 2.57 -0.51 -12.86
C ARG A 134 2.39 -1.08 -11.46
N ALA A 135 2.25 -2.40 -11.34
CA ALA A 135 2.20 -3.09 -10.05
C ALA A 135 3.54 -2.98 -9.31
N ASN A 136 4.65 -3.27 -10.00
CA ASN A 136 6.00 -3.15 -9.43
C ASN A 136 6.32 -1.71 -9.02
N GLN A 137 6.01 -0.72 -9.87
CA GLN A 137 6.20 0.70 -9.52
C GLN A 137 5.35 1.12 -8.32
N ALA A 138 4.11 0.62 -8.19
CA ALA A 138 3.28 0.90 -7.02
C ALA A 138 3.91 0.33 -5.74
N LEU A 139 4.49 -0.86 -5.83
CA LEU A 139 5.24 -1.49 -4.74
C LEU A 139 6.47 -0.66 -4.37
N HIS A 140 7.29 -0.30 -5.34
CA HIS A 140 8.50 0.46 -5.10
C HIS A 140 8.23 1.86 -4.55
N ARG A 141 7.14 2.52 -4.97
CA ARG A 141 6.70 3.81 -4.42
C ARG A 141 6.20 3.73 -2.98
N SER A 142 5.83 2.54 -2.49
CA SER A 142 5.39 2.38 -1.10
C SER A 142 6.53 2.47 -0.08
N ILE A 143 7.77 2.31 -0.55
CA ILE A 143 9.00 2.30 0.26
C ILE A 143 9.44 3.75 0.56
N PRO A 144 9.62 4.12 1.85
CA PRO A 144 10.20 5.40 2.23
C PRO A 144 11.63 5.56 1.71
N MET A 145 12.08 6.81 1.49
CA MET A 145 13.42 7.10 0.95
C MET A 145 14.56 6.47 1.78
N ALA A 146 14.41 6.43 3.11
CA ALA A 146 15.38 5.83 4.03
C ALA A 146 15.69 4.35 3.71
N TYR A 147 14.71 3.61 3.19
CA TYR A 147 14.82 2.17 2.91
C TYR A 147 15.04 1.86 1.42
N LYS A 148 15.19 2.87 0.56
CA LYS A 148 15.40 2.65 -0.89
C LYS A 148 16.78 2.12 -1.26
N GLN A 149 17.77 2.28 -0.39
CA GLN A 149 19.11 1.72 -0.57
C GLN A 149 19.35 0.46 0.28
N GLY A 150 18.28 -0.16 0.82
CA GLY A 150 18.38 -1.31 1.71
C GLY A 150 19.18 -2.48 1.12
N LEU A 151 19.07 -2.72 -0.19
CA LEU A 151 19.87 -3.73 -0.89
C LEU A 151 21.38 -3.54 -0.69
N LYS A 152 21.88 -2.30 -0.79
CA LYS A 152 23.31 -2.03 -0.64
C LYS A 152 23.76 -2.08 0.81
N THR A 153 22.90 -1.75 1.76
CA THR A 153 23.25 -1.78 3.18
C THR A 153 23.26 -3.22 3.69
N GLN A 154 22.20 -3.98 3.41
CA GLN A 154 21.96 -5.31 3.99
C GLN A 154 22.60 -6.45 3.18
N LEU A 155 22.70 -6.33 1.84
CA LEU A 155 23.23 -7.41 1.00
C LEU A 155 24.73 -7.24 0.66
N LYS A 156 25.31 -6.05 0.83
CA LYS A 156 26.75 -5.83 0.67
C LYS A 156 27.63 -6.73 1.55
N PRO A 157 27.34 -6.98 2.85
CA PRO A 157 28.12 -7.94 3.64
C PRO A 157 28.05 -9.37 3.09
N LEU A 158 27.01 -9.70 2.31
CA LEU A 158 26.82 -11.00 1.68
C LEU A 158 27.41 -11.06 0.26
N GLY A 159 28.21 -10.06 -0.11
CA GLY A 159 28.90 -9.99 -1.40
C GLY A 159 28.03 -9.48 -2.55
N PHE A 160 26.89 -8.85 -2.29
CA PHE A 160 26.12 -8.20 -3.36
C PHE A 160 26.69 -6.81 -3.68
N THR A 161 27.42 -6.71 -4.80
CA THR A 161 28.04 -5.47 -5.28
C THR A 161 27.14 -4.65 -6.21
N GLY A 162 25.93 -5.13 -6.51
CA GLY A 162 25.01 -4.54 -7.49
C GLY A 162 25.05 -5.25 -8.85
N PHE A 163 24.11 -4.88 -9.72
CA PHE A 163 24.06 -5.39 -11.09
C PHE A 163 25.00 -4.61 -12.00
N LYS A 164 25.75 -5.33 -12.85
CA LYS A 164 26.53 -4.70 -13.94
C LYS A 164 25.57 -4.24 -15.04
N LEU A 165 25.72 -3.01 -15.51
CA LEU A 165 24.83 -2.39 -16.51
C LEU A 165 24.69 -3.25 -17.78
N ALA A 166 25.77 -3.92 -18.20
CA ALA A 166 25.79 -4.77 -19.39
C ALA A 166 24.83 -5.98 -19.36
N ASN A 167 24.41 -6.43 -18.17
CA ASN A 167 23.56 -7.61 -17.99
C ASN A 167 22.20 -7.28 -17.37
N LEU A 168 21.79 -6.01 -17.37
CA LEU A 168 20.58 -5.58 -16.69
C LEU A 168 19.34 -5.89 -17.54
N THR A 169 18.65 -6.97 -17.18
CA THR A 169 17.34 -7.30 -17.78
C THR A 169 16.18 -6.67 -16.99
N PRO A 170 15.00 -6.45 -17.61
CA PRO A 170 13.83 -5.97 -16.89
C PRO A 170 13.43 -6.88 -15.73
N ASN A 171 13.56 -8.20 -15.89
CA ASN A 171 13.31 -9.19 -14.84
C ASN A 171 14.24 -9.00 -13.62
N MET A 172 15.55 -8.86 -13.83
CA MET A 172 16.51 -8.60 -12.75
C MET A 172 16.20 -7.30 -12.00
N THR A 173 15.83 -6.25 -12.74
CA THR A 173 15.48 -4.95 -12.15
C THR A 173 14.23 -5.05 -11.26
N ARG A 174 13.20 -5.75 -11.74
CA ARG A 174 11.95 -5.97 -10.99
C ARG A 174 12.18 -6.79 -9.73
N ARG A 175 12.99 -7.85 -9.81
CA ARG A 175 13.37 -8.66 -8.65
C ARG A 175 14.11 -7.84 -7.62
N ALA A 176 15.06 -6.99 -8.04
CA ALA A 176 15.72 -6.06 -7.13
C ALA A 176 14.72 -5.13 -6.43
N GLN A 177 13.74 -4.60 -7.17
CA GLN A 177 12.70 -3.73 -6.62
C GLN A 177 11.81 -4.47 -5.60
N VAL A 178 11.43 -5.73 -5.89
CA VAL A 178 10.70 -6.59 -4.96
C VAL A 178 11.53 -6.93 -3.73
N THR A 179 12.79 -7.33 -3.88
CA THR A 179 13.69 -7.63 -2.75
C THR A 179 13.90 -6.40 -1.86
N ASN A 180 14.03 -5.21 -2.44
CA ASN A 180 14.14 -3.99 -1.64
C ASN A 180 12.87 -3.73 -0.83
N TRP A 181 11.71 -4.05 -1.38
CA TRP A 181 10.44 -3.99 -0.66
C TRP A 181 10.35 -5.04 0.45
N LEU A 182 10.81 -6.27 0.20
CA LEU A 182 10.85 -7.35 1.21
C LEU A 182 11.78 -7.00 2.39
N LEU A 183 12.91 -6.35 2.12
CA LEU A 183 13.80 -5.82 3.18
C LEU A 183 13.09 -4.78 4.05
N TYR A 184 12.40 -3.83 3.41
CA TYR A 184 11.58 -2.84 4.13
C TYR A 184 10.47 -3.52 4.93
N TYR A 185 9.81 -4.52 4.36
CA TYR A 185 8.77 -5.28 5.04
C TYR A 185 9.28 -5.95 6.31
N ARG A 186 10.43 -6.63 6.23
CA ARG A 186 11.06 -7.28 7.38
C ARG A 186 11.43 -6.31 8.49
N GLU A 187 12.00 -5.16 8.16
CA GLU A 187 12.54 -4.22 9.16
C GLU A 187 11.46 -3.31 9.77
N ALA A 188 10.49 -2.88 8.97
CA ALA A 188 9.56 -1.81 9.36
C ALA A 188 8.10 -2.26 9.53
N LEU A 189 7.69 -3.32 8.85
CA LEU A 189 6.29 -3.75 8.79
C LEU A 189 6.01 -5.03 9.58
N HIS A 190 6.95 -5.98 9.60
CA HIS A 190 6.76 -7.28 10.25
C HIS A 190 6.44 -7.12 11.75
N GLY A 191 5.31 -7.68 12.18
CA GLY A 191 4.88 -7.64 13.58
C GLY A 191 4.32 -6.29 14.06
N ARG A 192 4.18 -5.29 13.18
CA ARG A 192 3.53 -4.01 13.50
C ARG A 192 2.05 -4.04 13.13
N THR A 193 1.24 -3.25 13.82
CA THR A 193 -0.15 -3.04 13.41
C THR A 193 -0.22 -2.02 12.27
N PHE A 194 -1.24 -2.09 11.41
CA PHE A 194 -1.42 -1.07 10.35
C PHE A 194 -1.55 0.34 10.94
N GLY A 195 -2.18 0.48 12.11
CA GLY A 195 -2.29 1.74 12.83
C GLY A 195 -0.94 2.29 13.28
N ASP A 196 -0.03 1.44 13.79
CA ASP A 196 1.34 1.84 14.14
C ASP A 196 2.11 2.33 12.91
N VAL A 197 2.01 1.61 11.79
CA VAL A 197 2.71 1.97 10.55
C VAL A 197 2.19 3.31 10.00
N ARG A 198 0.89 3.56 10.12
CA ARG A 198 0.29 4.84 9.72
C ARG A 198 0.76 5.98 10.61
N ARG A 199 0.73 5.80 11.93
CA ARG A 199 1.25 6.77 12.91
C ARG A 199 2.73 7.07 12.66
N ALA A 200 3.57 6.06 12.51
CA ALA A 200 5.00 6.24 12.23
C ALA A 200 5.25 7.01 10.93
N LYS A 201 4.40 6.81 9.90
CA LYS A 201 4.46 7.61 8.66
C LYS A 201 4.04 9.06 8.87
N ASP A 202 2.97 9.29 9.62
CA ASP A 202 2.48 10.64 9.90
C ASP A 202 3.49 11.40 10.79
N GLU A 203 4.10 10.75 11.78
CA GLU A 203 5.19 11.29 12.62
C GLU A 203 6.44 11.61 11.79
N ALA A 204 6.87 10.70 10.90
CA ALA A 204 8.00 10.97 10.01
C ALA A 204 7.75 12.17 9.09
N ARG A 205 6.52 12.30 8.55
CA ARG A 205 6.13 13.48 7.76
C ARG A 205 6.13 14.75 8.60
N GLN A 206 5.59 14.71 9.82
CA GLN A 206 5.58 15.85 10.73
C GLN A 206 6.99 16.29 11.13
N LEU A 207 7.91 15.34 11.35
CA LEU A 207 9.32 15.64 11.62
C LEU A 207 10.02 16.28 10.42
N GLU A 208 9.73 15.80 9.20
CA GLU A 208 10.23 16.40 7.96
C GLU A 208 9.69 17.83 7.76
N GLU A 209 8.39 18.03 7.97
CA GLU A 209 7.73 19.33 7.92
C GLU A 209 8.27 20.28 9.00
N ALA A 210 8.51 19.79 10.22
CA ALA A 210 9.12 20.56 11.31
C ALA A 210 10.58 20.93 11.01
N ALA A 211 11.36 20.01 10.44
CA ALA A 211 12.74 20.28 9.99
C ALA A 211 12.77 21.31 8.85
N ALA A 212 11.83 21.22 7.91
CA ALA A 212 11.66 22.20 6.84
C ALA A 212 11.24 23.58 7.36
N ALA A 213 10.35 23.63 8.36
CA ALA A 213 9.90 24.87 9.01
C ALA A 213 11.01 25.52 9.85
N GLN A 214 11.92 24.74 10.42
CA GLN A 214 13.08 25.23 11.18
C GLN A 214 14.22 25.74 10.27
N GLY A 215 14.04 25.75 8.95
CA GLY A 215 15.03 26.32 8.01
C GLY A 215 16.32 25.51 7.90
N VAL A 216 16.41 24.36 8.56
CA VAL A 216 17.47 23.37 8.33
C VAL A 216 17.13 22.71 7.00
N ARG A 217 17.60 23.30 5.90
CA ARG A 217 17.61 22.62 4.59
C ARG A 217 18.43 21.34 4.76
N ALA A 218 17.75 20.23 5.04
CA ALA A 218 18.32 18.91 4.80
C ALA A 218 18.75 18.90 3.33
N ALA A 219 20.04 18.62 3.09
CA ALA A 219 20.65 18.65 1.77
C ALA A 219 19.74 17.95 0.74
N PRO A 220 19.58 18.51 -0.47
CA PRO A 220 18.68 17.95 -1.46
C PRO A 220 19.13 16.54 -1.81
N THR A 221 18.43 15.54 -1.28
CA THR A 221 18.55 14.15 -1.76
C THR A 221 17.75 14.04 -3.05
N GLY A 222 18.30 14.65 -4.10
CA GLY A 222 17.65 14.77 -5.40
C GLY A 222 18.64 15.18 -6.48
N THR A 223 19.36 14.20 -7.02
CA THR A 223 19.84 14.24 -8.40
C THR A 223 18.68 14.59 -9.31
N SER A 224 18.68 15.81 -9.87
CA SER A 224 18.06 16.14 -11.17
C SER A 224 18.39 17.58 -11.54
N GLY A 225 19.33 17.72 -12.46
CA GLY A 225 19.70 18.98 -13.11
C GLY A 225 20.47 18.70 -14.40
N GLN A 226 20.00 17.74 -15.20
CA GLN A 226 20.43 17.59 -16.59
C GLN A 226 19.37 18.26 -17.45
N HIS A 227 19.58 19.56 -17.70
CA HIS A 227 18.95 20.23 -18.82
C HIS A 227 19.92 20.11 -19.99
N VAL A 228 19.43 19.48 -21.05
CA VAL A 228 20.06 19.43 -22.36
C VAL A 228 20.04 20.86 -22.94
N LEU A 229 21.18 21.30 -23.45
CA LEU A 229 21.27 22.18 -24.62
C LEU A 229 21.66 21.27 -25.80
#